data_AF-A0A1J5FQV6-F1
#
_entry.id   AF-A0A1J5FQV6-F1
#
_cell.length_a   1.000
_cell.length_b   1.000
_cell.length_c   1.000
_cell.angle_alpha   90.00
_cell.angle_beta   90.00
_cell.angle_gamma   90.00
#
_symmetry.space_group_name_H-M   'P 1'
#
loop_
_entity.id
_entity.type
_entity.pdbx_description
1 polymer ?
#
loop_
_entity_poly.entity_id
_entity_poly.type
_entity_poly.pdbx_seq_one_letter_code
_entity_poly.pdbx_strand_id
1 'polypeptide(L)'
;MKNIDNQIQIITKDIKRDILLMIVLKLKYSEIGVGHAKQLAREVIDACKYENTDDIFKGLFELSKRYAEVNDVFIKQANNFDKFFVEEGLKRVKDELKGGEN
;
A
#
# COMPACT_ATOMS: atom_id res chain seq x y z
N MET A 1 -17.60 11.92 0.57
CA MET A 1 -16.42 11.56 1.40
C MET A 1 -16.34 10.07 1.77
N LYS A 2 -17.41 9.40 2.24
CA LYS A 2 -17.41 7.98 2.68
C LYS A 2 -16.85 6.91 1.71
N ASN A 3 -16.65 7.22 0.43
CA ASN A 3 -16.20 6.24 -0.58
C ASN A 3 -14.67 6.10 -0.62
N ILE A 4 -13.92 7.17 -0.32
CA ILE A 4 -12.46 7.17 -0.41
C ILE A 4 -11.82 6.48 0.79
N ASP A 5 -12.32 6.74 1.99
CA ASP A 5 -11.79 6.10 3.21
C ASP A 5 -11.92 4.56 3.15
N ASN A 6 -13.02 4.06 2.57
CA ASN A 6 -13.23 2.63 2.36
C ASN A 6 -12.26 2.05 1.32
N GLN A 7 -11.99 2.78 0.23
CA GLN A 7 -11.04 2.33 -0.79
C GLN A 7 -9.59 2.37 -0.30
N ILE A 8 -9.24 3.36 0.51
CA ILE A 8 -7.96 3.46 1.21
C ILE A 8 -7.74 2.27 2.16
N GLN A 9 -8.76 1.88 2.92
CA GLN A 9 -8.69 0.69 3.76
C GLN A 9 -8.51 -0.60 2.97
N ILE A 10 -9.14 -0.71 1.79
CA ILE A 10 -8.95 -1.85 0.88
C ILE A 10 -7.50 -1.89 0.38
N ILE A 11 -6.98 -0.76 -0.11
CA ILE A 11 -5.61 -0.64 -0.59
C ILE A 11 -4.61 -1.02 0.51
N THR A 12 -4.81 -0.53 1.72
CA THR A 12 -3.95 -0.84 2.87
C THR A 12 -3.93 -2.35 3.16
N LYS A 13 -5.09 -3.01 3.11
CA LYS A 13 -5.19 -4.46 3.28
C LYS A 13 -4.49 -5.21 2.16
N ASP A 14 -4.62 -4.76 0.92
CA ASP A 14 -3.94 -5.37 -0.23
C ASP A 14 -2.42 -5.22 -0.15
N ILE A 15 -1.91 -4.04 0.22
CA ILE A 15 -0.47 -3.81 0.43
C ILE A 15 0.05 -4.75 1.52
N LYS A 16 -0.65 -4.82 2.67
CA LYS A 16 -0.27 -5.70 3.78
C LYS A 16 -0.24 -7.17 3.33
N ARG A 17 -1.25 -7.62 2.60
CA ARG A 17 -1.31 -8.98 2.07
C ARG A 17 -0.14 -9.26 1.14
N ASP A 18 0.14 -8.36 0.22
CA ASP A 18 1.17 -8.54 -0.80
C ASP A 18 2.57 -8.59 -0.18
N ILE A 19 2.86 -7.73 0.81
CA ILE A 19 4.13 -7.77 1.54
C ILE A 19 4.26 -9.09 2.32
N LEU A 20 3.22 -9.52 3.04
CA LEU A 20 3.26 -10.79 3.77
C LEU A 20 3.42 -11.99 2.84
N LEU A 21 2.77 -11.98 1.67
CA LEU A 21 2.91 -13.03 0.66
C LEU A 21 4.36 -13.08 0.13
N MET A 22 4.95 -11.92 -0.14
CA MET A 22 6.33 -11.82 -0.60
C MET A 22 7.34 -12.33 0.45
N ILE A 23 7.12 -12.06 1.74
CA ILE A 23 7.90 -12.64 2.85
C ILE A 23 7.81 -14.17 2.84
N VAL A 24 6.60 -14.72 2.68
CA VAL A 24 6.37 -16.18 2.64
C VAL A 24 7.05 -16.81 1.42
N LEU A 25 6.98 -16.17 0.25
CA LEU A 25 7.65 -16.64 -0.96
C LEU A 25 9.17 -16.64 -0.78
N LYS A 26 9.75 -15.56 -0.28
CA LYS A 26 11.19 -15.48 -0.03
C LYS A 26 11.67 -16.49 1.00
N LEU A 27 10.87 -16.75 2.04
CA LEU A 27 11.13 -17.85 2.99
C LEU A 27 11.10 -19.22 2.30
N LYS A 28 10.07 -19.48 1.48
CA LYS A 28 9.92 -20.76 0.75
C LYS A 28 11.12 -21.04 -0.16
N TYR A 29 11.66 -19.99 -0.78
CA TYR A 29 12.84 -20.08 -1.66
C TYR A 29 14.17 -19.91 -0.92
N SER A 30 14.16 -19.84 0.42
CA SER A 30 15.37 -19.66 1.26
C SER A 30 16.19 -18.41 0.94
N GLU A 31 15.56 -17.37 0.35
CA GLU A 31 16.20 -16.08 0.07
C GLU A 31 16.40 -15.25 1.36
N ILE A 32 15.54 -15.47 2.36
CA ILE A 32 15.62 -14.83 3.67
C ILE A 32 15.51 -15.87 4.78
N GLY A 33 16.15 -15.59 5.93
CA GLY A 33 16.08 -16.45 7.11
C GLY A 33 14.77 -16.26 7.90
N VAL A 34 14.38 -17.29 8.67
CA VAL A 34 13.16 -17.27 9.52
C VAL A 34 13.16 -16.10 10.51
N GLY A 35 14.32 -15.78 11.12
CA GLY A 35 14.44 -14.65 12.04
C GLY A 35 14.16 -13.31 11.36
N HIS A 36 14.77 -13.10 10.19
CA HIS A 36 14.57 -11.89 9.38
C HIS A 36 13.11 -11.76 8.94
N ALA A 37 12.51 -12.83 8.44
CA ALA A 37 11.12 -12.83 8.01
C ALA A 37 10.13 -12.54 9.16
N LYS A 38 10.37 -13.09 10.36
CA LYS A 38 9.55 -12.80 11.54
C LYS A 38 9.65 -11.33 11.95
N GLN A 39 10.86 -10.76 11.95
CA GLN A 39 11.06 -9.35 12.24
C GLN A 39 10.35 -8.48 11.21
N LEU A 40 10.57 -8.74 9.93
CA LEU A 40 9.96 -8.00 8.83
C LEU A 40 8.43 -8.04 8.88
N ALA A 41 7.85 -9.23 9.09
CA ALA A 41 6.40 -9.37 9.22
C ALA A 41 5.83 -8.56 10.40
N ARG A 42 6.56 -8.50 11.52
CA ARG A 42 6.15 -7.72 12.69
C ARG A 42 6.16 -6.23 12.40
N GLU A 43 7.25 -5.73 11.81
CA GLU A 43 7.38 -4.31 11.47
C GLU A 43 6.35 -3.86 10.43
N VAL A 44 6.03 -4.71 9.44
CA VAL A 44 4.97 -4.45 8.46
C VAL A 44 3.60 -4.41 9.11
N ILE A 45 3.30 -5.34 10.02
CA ILE A 45 2.03 -5.32 10.77
C ILE A 45 1.91 -4.04 11.59
N ASP A 46 2.99 -3.59 12.23
CA ASP A 46 3.02 -2.37 13.02
C ASP A 46 2.88 -1.11 12.15
N ALA A 47 3.56 -1.05 11.00
CA ALA A 47 3.42 0.05 10.05
C ALA A 47 2.02 0.17 9.44
N CYS A 48 1.25 -0.92 9.38
CA CYS A 48 -0.13 -0.92 8.90
C CYS A 48 -1.19 -0.76 10.03
N LYS A 49 -0.81 -0.38 11.25
CA LYS A 49 -1.76 -0.14 12.35
C LYS A 49 -2.43 1.24 12.30
N TYR A 50 -1.87 2.18 11.54
CA TYR A 50 -2.39 3.54 11.49
C TYR A 50 -3.75 3.59 10.76
N GLU A 51 -4.62 4.48 11.21
CA GLU A 51 -5.94 4.73 10.58
C GLU A 51 -5.84 5.68 9.38
N ASN A 52 -4.71 6.40 9.28
CA ASN A 52 -4.37 7.38 8.25
C ASN A 52 -3.47 6.75 7.18
N THR A 53 -3.85 6.95 5.91
CA THR A 53 -3.11 6.56 4.72
C THR A 53 -1.69 7.13 4.66
N ASP A 54 -1.52 8.42 4.96
CA ASP A 54 -0.21 9.08 4.88
C ASP A 54 0.78 8.45 5.88
N ASP A 55 0.29 8.10 7.07
CA ASP A 55 1.09 7.42 8.10
C ASP A 55 1.46 5.99 7.69
N ILE A 56 0.53 5.27 7.03
CA ILE A 56 0.81 3.94 6.47
C ILE A 56 1.89 4.04 5.40
N PHE A 57 1.73 4.93 4.42
CA PHE A 57 2.71 5.09 3.33
C PHE A 57 4.07 5.54 3.85
N LYS A 58 4.11 6.45 4.83
CA LYS A 58 5.35 6.86 5.49
C LYS A 58 6.01 5.68 6.22
N GLY A 59 5.24 4.87 6.95
CA GLY A 59 5.76 3.66 7.61
C GLY A 59 6.33 2.65 6.62
N LEU A 60 5.65 2.43 5.50
CA LEU A 60 6.11 1.53 4.44
C LEU A 60 7.35 2.07 3.71
N PHE A 61 7.45 3.38 3.51
CA PHE A 61 8.62 4.03 2.93
C PHE A 61 9.85 3.92 3.84
N GLU A 62 9.70 4.07 5.15
CA GLU A 62 10.82 3.84 6.07
C GLU A 62 11.21 2.35 6.15
N LEU A 63 10.27 1.43 5.94
CA LEU A 63 10.57 0.02 5.80
C LEU A 63 11.28 -0.31 4.49
N SER A 64 10.89 0.27 3.36
CA SER A 64 11.53 0.01 2.06
C SER A 64 12.99 0.41 2.02
N LYS A 65 13.39 1.45 2.78
CA LYS A 65 14.80 1.84 2.94
C LYS A 65 15.65 0.78 3.64
N ARG A 66 15.04 -0.06 4.47
CA ARG A 66 15.72 -1.04 5.33
C ARG A 66 15.59 -2.47 4.80
N TYR A 67 14.52 -2.75 4.05
CA TYR A 67 14.18 -4.05 3.52
C TYR A 67 13.92 -3.95 2.01
N ALA A 68 14.84 -4.50 1.22
CA ALA A 68 14.73 -4.52 -0.24
C ALA A 68 13.45 -5.24 -0.69
N GLU A 69 13.05 -6.25 0.07
CA GLU A 69 11.79 -6.98 -0.01
C GLU A 69 10.58 -6.06 -0.03
N VAL A 70 10.55 -5.08 0.87
CA VAL A 70 9.44 -4.12 0.99
C VAL A 70 9.51 -3.08 -0.11
N ASN A 71 10.70 -2.73 -0.58
CA ASN A 71 10.87 -1.75 -1.65
C ASN A 71 10.18 -2.17 -2.96
N ASP A 72 10.33 -3.43 -3.37
CA ASP A 72 9.71 -3.92 -4.61
C ASP A 72 8.17 -3.86 -4.54
N VAL A 73 7.61 -4.24 -3.40
CA VAL A 73 6.16 -4.20 -3.17
C VAL A 73 5.67 -2.76 -3.01
N PHE A 74 6.43 -1.91 -2.31
CA PHE A 74 6.12 -0.50 -2.12
C PHE A 74 6.07 0.24 -3.45
N ILE A 75 7.08 0.08 -4.33
CA ILE A 75 7.10 0.73 -5.65
C ILE A 75 5.91 0.28 -6.50
N LYS A 76 5.64 -1.03 -6.53
CA LYS A 76 4.49 -1.58 -7.26
C LYS A 76 3.17 -0.97 -6.78
N GLN A 77 3.00 -0.82 -5.47
CA GLN A 77 1.77 -0.34 -4.89
C GLN A 77 1.63 1.19 -4.91
N ALA A 78 2.74 1.93 -4.80
CA ALA A 78 2.77 3.38 -4.98
C ALA A 78 2.30 3.76 -6.39
N ASN A 79 2.76 3.05 -7.42
CA ASN A 79 2.29 3.26 -8.80
C ASN A 79 0.78 3.00 -8.97
N ASN A 80 0.25 1.97 -8.29
CA ASN A 80 -1.20 1.71 -8.31
C ASN A 80 -1.98 2.81 -7.59
N PHE A 81 -1.42 3.36 -6.51
CA PHE A 81 -2.03 4.42 -5.72
C PHE A 81 -2.08 5.75 -6.46
N ASP A 82 -0.98 6.16 -7.09
CA ASP A 82 -0.95 7.36 -7.92
C ASP A 82 -1.96 7.27 -9.07
N LYS A 83 -2.01 6.10 -9.74
CA LYS A 83 -2.98 5.85 -10.80
C LYS A 83 -4.42 5.97 -10.29
N PHE A 84 -4.71 5.43 -9.11
CA PHE A 84 -6.02 5.52 -8.48
C PHE A 84 -6.45 6.97 -8.18
N PHE A 85 -5.55 7.79 -7.61
CA PHE A 85 -5.85 9.20 -7.33
C PHE A 85 -6.05 10.03 -8.59
N VAL A 86 -5.26 9.76 -9.64
CA VAL A 86 -5.42 10.42 -10.95
C VAL A 86 -6.77 10.04 -11.57
N GLU A 87 -7.15 8.76 -11.56
CA GLU A 87 -8.43 8.30 -12.10
C GLU A 87 -9.65 8.88 -11.34
N GLU A 88 -9.61 8.90 -10.01
CA GLU A 88 -10.68 9.50 -9.20
C GLU A 88 -10.72 11.03 -9.34
N GLY A 89 -9.57 11.69 -9.47
CA GLY A 89 -9.49 13.12 -9.79
C GLY A 89 -10.11 13.45 -11.14
N LEU A 90 -9.77 12.69 -12.18
CA LEU A 90 -10.35 12.83 -13.53
C LEU A 90 -11.86 12.56 -13.54
N LYS A 91 -12.32 11.58 -12.77
CA LYS A 91 -13.75 11.27 -12.63
C LYS A 91 -14.52 12.42 -12.00
N ARG A 92 -13.99 13.05 -10.94
CA ARG A 92 -14.60 14.24 -10.33
C ARG A 92 -14.69 15.41 -11.30
N VAL A 93 -13.60 15.70 -12.01
CA VAL A 93 -13.59 16.76 -13.04
C VAL A 93 -14.63 16.46 -14.13
N LYS A 94 -14.75 15.21 -14.57
CA LYS A 94 -15.75 14.80 -15.56
C LYS A 94 -17.19 14.93 -15.04
N ASP A 95 -17.43 14.61 -13.79
CA ASP A 95 -18.75 14.73 -13.16
C ASP A 95 -19.14 16.21 -12.97
N GLU A 96 -18.19 17.08 -12.60
CA GLU A 96 -18.38 18.53 -12.53
C GLU A 96 -18.67 19.15 -13.91
N LEU A 97 -17.94 18.72 -14.95
CA LEU A 97 -18.19 19.16 -16.33
C LEU A 97 -19.55 18.70 -16.87
N LYS A 98 -20.05 17.54 -16.43
CA LYS A 98 -21.40 17.05 -16.79
C LYS A 98 -22.53 17.66 -15.96
N GLY A 99 -22.23 18.14 -14.75
CA GLY A 99 -23.20 18.80 -13.88
C GLY A 99 -23.48 20.25 -14.25
N GLY A 100 -22.67 20.86 -15.12
CA GLY A 100 -22.82 22.25 -15.60
C GLY A 100 -23.75 22.44 -16.80
N GLU A 101 -24.44 21.39 -17.27
CA GLU A 101 -25.39 21.45 -18.40
C GLU A 101 -26.88 21.56 -18.00
N ASN A 102 -27.21 21.98 -16.78
CA ASN A 102 -28.59 22.30 -16.37
C ASN A 102 -28.76 23.76 -15.96
#